data_AF-W5TB09-F1
#
_entry.id   AF-W5TB09-F1
#
_cell.length_a   1.000
_cell.length_b   1.000
_cell.length_c   1.000
_cell.angle_alpha   90.00
_cell.angle_beta   90.00
_cell.angle_gamma   90.00
#
_symmetry.space_group_name_H-M   'P 1'
#
loop_
_entity.id
_entity.type
_entity.pdbx_description
1 polymer ?
#
loop_
_entity_poly.entity_id
_entity_poly.type
_entity_poly.pdbx_seq_one_letter_code
_entity_poly.pdbx_strand_id
1 'polypeptide(L)' 'MTCQDRPPAPTIIDAGVERERIAALEQLRVRLESELDRTAAGSGYAAMAGQLRDTVNAIADARNRIYEVLLGDDEVG' A
#
# COMPACT_ATOMS: atom_id res chain seq x y z
N MET A 1 15.70 -25.66 -29.62
CA MET A 1 15.47 -25.32 -28.20
C MET A 1 14.56 -24.11 -28.15
N THR A 2 13.27 -24.31 -27.98
CA THR A 2 12.33 -23.21 -27.77
C THR A 2 12.27 -22.93 -26.27
N CYS A 3 12.96 -21.87 -25.83
CA CYS A 3 12.78 -21.34 -24.49
C CYS A 3 11.31 -20.97 -24.34
N GLN A 4 10.60 -21.70 -23.49
CA GLN A 4 9.22 -21.41 -23.13
C GLN A 4 9.21 -20.02 -22.48
N ASP A 5 8.68 -19.03 -23.19
CA ASP A 5 8.36 -17.71 -22.68
C ASP A 5 7.09 -17.84 -21.81
N ARG A 6 7.22 -18.59 -20.71
CA ARG A 6 6.11 -18.81 -19.78
C ARG A 6 5.85 -17.45 -19.13
N PRO A 7 4.62 -16.91 -19.21
CA PRO A 7 4.30 -15.66 -18.53
C PRO A 7 4.66 -15.80 -17.05
N PRO A 8 5.15 -14.72 -16.40
CA PRO A 8 5.41 -14.74 -14.97
C PRO A 8 4.16 -15.26 -14.26
N ALA A 9 4.37 -16.15 -13.29
CA ALA A 9 3.27 -16.68 -12.51
C ALA A 9 2.42 -15.51 -11.98
N PRO A 10 1.08 -15.62 -12.02
CA PRO A 10 0.23 -14.58 -11.46
C PRO A 10 0.66 -14.35 -10.02
N THR A 11 0.96 -13.09 -9.68
CA THR A 11 1.22 -12.71 -8.30
C THR A 11 -0.05 -13.00 -7.52
N ILE A 12 -0.04 -14.08 -6.73
CA ILE A 12 -1.16 -14.38 -5.84
C ILE A 12 -1.13 -13.31 -4.75
N ILE A 13 -2.09 -12.40 -4.80
CA ILE A 13 -2.27 -11.38 -3.78
C ILE A 13 -3.05 -12.00 -2.63
N ASP A 14 -2.37 -12.26 -1.52
CA ASP A 14 -3.03 -12.69 -0.29
C ASP A 14 -3.67 -11.47 0.39
N ALA A 15 -5.00 -11.41 0.35
CA ALA A 15 -5.77 -10.33 0.98
C ALA A 15 -5.55 -10.23 2.50
N GLY A 16 -5.16 -11.32 3.17
CA GLY A 16 -4.71 -11.31 4.55
C GLY A 16 -3.41 -10.53 4.74
N VAL A 17 -2.40 -10.81 3.90
CA VAL A 17 -1.11 -10.10 3.91
C VAL A 17 -1.28 -8.61 3.57
N GLU A 18 -2.13 -8.26 2.60
CA GLU A 18 -2.40 -6.85 2.30
C GLU A 18 -3.15 -6.14 3.44
N ARG A 19 -4.00 -6.84 4.20
CA ARG A 19 -4.64 -6.29 5.41
C ARG A 19 -3.62 -6.00 6.51
N GLU A 20 -2.67 -6.90 6.74
CA GLU A 20 -1.58 -6.67 7.69
C GLU A 20 -0.68 -5.49 7.26
N ARG A 21 -0.39 -5.41 5.97
CA ARG A 21 0.36 -4.29 5.37
C ARG A 21 -0.37 -2.96 5.57
N ILE A 22 -1.69 -2.91 5.36
CA ILE A 22 -2.51 -1.72 5.64
C ILE A 22 -2.42 -1.35 7.12
N ALA A 23 -2.55 -2.31 8.04
CA ALA A 23 -2.47 -2.03 9.47
C ALA A 23 -1.12 -1.42 9.88
N ALA A 24 -0.01 -1.92 9.32
CA ALA A 24 1.32 -1.35 9.55
C ALA A 24 1.45 0.07 8.97
N LEU A 25 0.95 0.30 7.76
CA LEU A 25 0.96 1.62 7.12
C LEU A 25 0.07 2.62 7.87
N GLU A 26 -1.06 2.20 8.44
CA GLU A 26 -1.90 3.06 9.27
C GLU A 26 -1.20 3.48 10.58
N GLN A 27 -0.44 2.57 11.22
CA GLN A 27 0.39 2.94 12.36
C GLN A 27 1.46 3.97 11.99
N LEU A 28 2.13 3.78 10.84
CA LEU A 28 3.10 4.74 10.33
C LEU A 28 2.45 6.10 10.02
N ARG A 29 1.27 6.10 9.40
CA ARG A 29 0.50 7.31 9.11
C ARG A 29 0.25 8.12 10.37
N VAL A 30 -0.29 7.49 11.41
CA VAL A 30 -0.59 8.15 12.70
C VAL A 30 0.68 8.72 13.34
N ARG A 31 1.80 7.97 13.27
CA ARG A 31 3.08 8.47 13.79
C ARG A 31 3.54 9.72 13.04
N LEU A 32 3.49 9.70 11.70
CA LEU A 32 3.90 10.83 10.85
C LEU A 32 2.99 12.04 11.03
N GLU A 33 1.67 11.84 11.16
CA GLU A 33 0.70 12.89 11.49
C GLU A 33 1.06 13.56 12.83
N SER A 34 1.36 12.77 13.86
CA SER A 34 1.75 13.27 15.18
C SER A 34 3.11 13.97 15.20
N GLU A 35 4.07 13.51 14.39
CA GLU A 35 5.39 14.13 14.25
C GLU A 35 5.29 15.46 13.48
N LEU A 36 4.46 15.53 12.44
CA LEU A 36 4.21 16.75 11.67
C LEU A 36 3.57 17.85 12.51
N ASP A 37 2.57 17.50 13.32
CA ASP A 37 1.90 18.44 14.22
C ASP A 37 2.88 19.12 15.21
N ARG A 38 3.95 18.41 15.58
CA ARG A 38 4.99 18.88 16.50
C ARG A 38 6.18 19.56 15.79
N THR A 39 6.25 19.50 14.46
CA THR A 39 7.41 19.97 13.70
C THR A 39 7.18 21.37 13.16
N ALA A 40 8.12 22.29 13.43
CA ALA A 40 8.08 23.63 12.86
C ALA A 40 8.23 23.61 11.33
N ALA A 41 7.57 24.55 10.65
CA ALA A 41 7.63 24.66 9.19
C ALA A 41 9.08 24.84 8.70
N GLY A 42 9.49 24.01 7.75
CA GLY A 42 10.86 23.96 7.23
C GLY A 42 11.12 22.73 6.37
N SER A 43 12.40 22.48 6.04
CA SER A 43 12.79 21.34 5.20
C SER A 43 12.43 19.98 5.80
N GLY A 44 12.56 19.83 7.13
CA GLY A 44 12.14 18.61 7.85
C GLY A 44 10.63 18.37 7.77
N TYR A 45 9.82 19.43 7.87
CA TYR A 45 8.37 19.37 7.70
C TYR A 45 7.99 18.90 6.29
N ALA A 46 8.59 19.50 5.25
CA ALA A 46 8.28 19.15 3.86
C ALA A 46 8.60 17.68 3.54
N ALA A 47 9.73 17.16 4.05
CA ALA A 47 10.10 15.76 3.89
C ALA A 47 9.10 14.82 4.58
N MET A 48 8.72 15.10 5.83
CA MET A 48 7.74 14.30 6.56
C MET A 48 6.34 14.36 5.91
N ALA A 49 5.93 15.52 5.40
CA ALA A 49 4.67 15.67 4.68
C ALA A 49 4.65 14.85 3.38
N GLY A 50 5.78 14.79 2.67
CA GLY A 50 5.97 13.90 1.52
C GLY A 50 5.82 12.43 1.91
N GLN A 51 6.51 12.00 2.97
CA GLN A 51 6.43 10.62 3.46
C GLN A 51 5.00 10.24 3.90
N LEU A 52 4.28 11.17 4.55
CA LEU A 52 2.88 10.96 4.93
C LEU A 52 2.00 10.75 3.68
N ARG A 53 2.16 11.60 2.66
CA ARG A 53 1.43 11.46 1.39
C ARG A 53 1.70 10.11 0.73
N ASP A 54 2.95 9.69 0.66
CA ASP A 54 3.33 8.40 0.07
C ASP A 54 2.73 7.22 0.85
N THR A 55 2.71 7.32 2.19
CA THR A 55 2.08 6.32 3.06
C THR A 55 0.58 6.22 2.81
N VAL A 56 -0.12 7.35 2.68
CA VAL A 56 -1.56 7.39 2.36
C VAL A 56 -1.84 6.77 0.98
N ASN A 57 -1.02 7.11 -0.02
CA ASN A 57 -1.14 6.53 -1.36
C ASN A 57 -0.93 5.00 -1.34
N ALA A 58 0.04 4.51 -0.58
CA ALA A 58 0.31 3.09 -0.43
C ALA A 58 -0.86 2.33 0.24
N ILE A 59 -1.54 2.95 1.21
CA ILE A 59 -2.75 2.39 1.82
C ILE A 59 -3.87 2.27 0.79
N ALA A 60 -4.08 3.32 -0.02
CA ALA A 60 -5.11 3.31 -1.06
C ALA A 60 -4.85 2.23 -2.11
N ASP A 61 -3.61 2.10 -2.58
CA ASP A 61 -3.18 1.05 -3.52
C ASP A 61 -3.39 -0.36 -2.94
N ALA A 62 -2.99 -0.60 -1.67
CA ALA A 62 -3.23 -1.88 -1.01
C ALA A 62 -4.72 -2.22 -0.88
N ARG A 63 -5.57 -1.23 -0.55
CA ARG A 63 -7.03 -1.42 -0.50
C ARG A 63 -7.60 -1.74 -1.87
N ASN A 64 -7.16 -1.05 -2.93
CA ASN A 64 -7.61 -1.33 -4.29
C ASN A 64 -7.28 -2.76 -4.71
N ARG A 65 -6.07 -3.26 -4.39
CA ARG A 65 -5.70 -4.65 -4.66
C ARG A 65 -6.57 -5.66 -3.93
N ILE A 66 -6.92 -5.40 -2.67
CA ILE A 66 -7.85 -6.26 -1.92
C ILE A 66 -9.22 -6.28 -2.61
N TYR A 67 -9.73 -5.13 -3.06
CA TYR A 67 -11.00 -5.08 -3.78
C TYR A 67 -10.93 -5.83 -5.11
N GLU A 68 -9.84 -5.68 -5.88
CA GLU A 68 -9.64 -6.41 -7.14
C GLU A 68 -9.65 -7.93 -6.93
N VAL A 69 -9.02 -8.42 -5.86
CA VAL A 69 -9.07 -9.85 -5.50
C VAL A 69 -10.49 -10.28 -5.15
N LEU A 70 -11.17 -9.55 -4.26
CA LEU A 70 -12.52 -9.91 -3.81
C LEU A 70 -13.55 -9.84 -4.95
N LEU A 71 -13.43 -8.87 -5.86
CA LEU A 71 -14.31 -8.73 -7.03
C LEU A 71 -14.00 -9.77 -8.11
N GLY A 72 -12.72 -10.11 -8.31
CA GLY A 72 -12.31 -11.14 -9.26
C GLY A 72 -12.78 -12.55 -8.89
N ASP A 73 -13.00 -12.81 -7.60
CA ASP A 73 -13.56 -14.07 -7.11
C ASP A 73 -15.08 -14.20 -7.39
N ASP A 74 -15.82 -13.08 -7.54
CA ASP A 74 -17.28 -13.08 -7.81
C ASP A 74 -17.63 -13.29 -9.31
N GLU A 75 -16.74 -12.96 -10.25
CA GLU A 75 -17.02 -13.12 -11.70
C GLU A 75 -16.87 -14.56 -12.23
N VAL A 76 -16.48 -15.52 -11.37
CA VAL A 76 -16.30 -16.94 -11.71
C VAL A 76 -17.34 -17.84 -11.02
N GLY A 77 -18.37 -17.25 -10.39
CA GLY A 77 -19.48 -17.95 -9.71
C GLY A 77 -20.63 -18.35 -10.63
#